data_AF-S4XXS9-F1
#
_entry.id   AF-S4XXS9-F1
#
_cell.length_a   1.000
_cell.length_b   1.000
_cell.length_c   1.000
_cell.angle_alpha   90.00
_cell.angle_beta   90.00
_cell.angle_gamma   90.00
#
_symmetry.space_group_name_H-M   'P 1'
#
loop_
_entity.id
_entity.type
_entity.pdbx_description
1 polymer ?
#
loop_
_entity_poly.entity_id
_entity_poly.type
_entity_poly.pdbx_seq_one_letter_code
_entity_poly.pdbx_strand_id
1 'polypeptide(L)'
;MRMSFRLFGVSVDVQLGFWLSAALLGFGILAREQYQQFLVWVLVVFLSVLMHEFGHAFAIKRHRIEPEITLHFMGGTTTWRSLLPLGRLQHVIISLAGPFAGFLVAGVLHLLLLYVPALYALPIMVLSGMEMLITVNVWWGILNLIPVLPFDGGHVLEHALGPRRGRLTAAISGVAAVLLAIFFLRAGFFFFSLILVMSAFQSLQRFRSEPAASSPAMNRRRAALHEEPVPPETAVLLQRARRGVEDERTDEAMALANEVLAQSPAPPKRAIREAHELIGWSHLLLGDTTRAGESLAQARKHGEPDPALVGAVHLALGELRQARKVLEAAREAGDDRKEVAGPLIRVLVEQGEVARAAAVALDIVEQLSEDDARRMAEIAFAHGAFDWSARLYEAIFRRAGQSEDAYGAARASAKDGNLEGALELLRRAVEAGFSDRARAWSDTALEALRGSGLEAVLPRP
;
A
#
# COMPACT_ATOMS: atom_id res chain seq x y z
N MET A 1 8.71 -25.36 -8.86
CA MET A 1 8.19 -26.46 -8.03
C MET A 1 7.85 -25.89 -6.67
N ARG A 2 6.57 -25.83 -6.27
CA ARG A 2 6.13 -25.38 -4.94
C ARG A 2 5.76 -26.61 -4.13
N MET A 3 6.39 -26.79 -2.97
CA MET A 3 6.07 -27.87 -2.03
C MET A 3 5.14 -27.29 -0.97
N SER A 4 3.84 -27.56 -1.05
CA SER A 4 2.86 -27.08 -0.07
C SER A 4 2.27 -28.23 0.73
N PHE A 5 2.10 -28.03 2.04
CA PHE A 5 1.43 -28.97 2.92
C PHE A 5 0.64 -28.23 4.01
N ARG A 6 -0.31 -28.94 4.64
CA ARG A 6 -1.13 -28.38 5.73
C ARG A 6 -0.76 -29.09 7.03
N LEU A 7 -0.38 -28.32 8.05
CA LEU A 7 0.00 -28.84 9.37
C LEU A 7 -0.65 -28.00 10.46
N PHE A 8 -1.27 -28.66 11.46
CA PHE A 8 -2.06 -28.01 12.52
C PHE A 8 -3.10 -27.01 12.00
N GLY A 9 -3.64 -27.25 10.79
CA GLY A 9 -4.58 -26.34 10.12
C GLY A 9 -3.96 -25.02 9.65
N VAL A 10 -2.64 -24.97 9.41
CA VAL A 10 -1.89 -23.85 8.80
C VAL A 10 -1.33 -24.34 7.47
N SER A 11 -1.45 -23.53 6.42
CA SER A 11 -0.86 -23.82 5.10
C SER A 11 0.62 -23.41 5.13
N VAL A 12 1.52 -24.32 4.73
CA VAL A 12 2.96 -24.11 4.68
C VAL A 12 3.43 -24.30 3.23
N ASP A 13 4.00 -23.27 2.62
CA ASP A 13 4.66 -23.32 1.30
C ASP A 13 6.18 -23.26 1.46
N VAL A 14 6.90 -24.22 0.89
CA VAL A 14 8.37 -24.28 0.93
C VAL A 14 8.94 -24.06 -0.46
N GLN A 15 9.64 -22.95 -0.63
CA GLN A 15 10.27 -22.57 -1.88
C GLN A 15 11.67 -23.16 -2.01
N LEU A 16 12.13 -23.37 -3.25
CA LEU A 16 13.48 -23.88 -3.53
C LEU A 16 14.58 -23.01 -2.91
N GLY A 17 14.37 -21.68 -2.85
CA GLY A 17 15.32 -20.75 -2.27
C GLY A 17 15.62 -21.03 -0.79
N PHE A 18 14.66 -21.56 -0.03
CA PHE A 18 14.87 -21.93 1.37
C PHE A 18 15.93 -23.02 1.52
N TRP A 19 15.83 -24.08 0.71
CA TRP A 19 16.79 -25.18 0.73
C TRP A 19 18.20 -24.71 0.36
N LEU A 20 18.30 -23.77 -0.59
CA LEU A 20 19.57 -23.19 -0.99
C LEU A 20 20.21 -22.37 0.15
N SER A 21 19.43 -21.57 0.88
CA SER A 21 19.96 -20.77 1.98
C SER A 21 20.33 -21.63 3.19
N ALA A 22 19.53 -22.65 3.53
CA ALA A 22 19.86 -23.63 4.56
C ALA A 22 21.17 -24.37 4.24
N ALA A 23 21.35 -24.78 2.99
CA ALA A 23 22.57 -25.40 2.50
C ALA A 23 23.77 -24.44 2.59
N LEU A 24 23.62 -23.18 2.16
CA LEU A 24 24.69 -22.19 2.16
C LEU A 24 25.18 -21.86 3.58
N LEU A 25 24.25 -21.78 4.56
CA LEU A 25 24.58 -21.60 5.96
C LEU A 25 25.42 -22.77 6.52
N GLY A 26 25.12 -24.01 6.08
CA GLY A 26 25.85 -25.20 6.50
C GLY A 26 27.18 -25.40 5.77
N PHE A 27 27.28 -24.91 4.53
CA PHE A 27 28.45 -25.12 3.68
C PHE A 27 29.73 -24.48 4.25
N GLY A 28 29.63 -23.35 4.96
CA GLY A 28 30.79 -22.75 5.63
C GLY A 28 31.26 -23.50 6.90
N ILE A 29 30.38 -24.30 7.52
CA ILE A 29 30.58 -24.88 8.86
C ILE A 29 30.90 -26.39 8.78
N LEU A 30 30.32 -27.11 7.81
CA LEU A 30 30.30 -28.59 7.78
C LEU A 30 30.87 -29.21 6.49
N ALA A 31 31.38 -28.42 5.53
CA ALA A 31 31.71 -28.90 4.18
C ALA A 31 33.01 -29.71 4.03
N ARG A 32 33.70 -30.07 5.12
CA ARG A 32 34.87 -30.95 5.04
C ARG A 32 34.50 -32.33 5.58
N GLU A 33 34.31 -33.30 4.67
CA GLU A 33 34.23 -34.75 4.93
C GLU A 33 32.97 -35.29 5.66
N GLN A 34 31.93 -34.50 5.92
CA GLN A 34 30.78 -34.91 6.76
C GLN A 34 29.39 -34.72 6.10
N TYR A 35 29.16 -35.35 4.95
CA TYR A 35 27.89 -35.26 4.20
C TYR A 35 26.64 -35.62 5.03
N GLN A 36 26.75 -36.60 5.94
CA GLN A 36 25.62 -36.99 6.81
C GLN A 36 25.25 -35.87 7.78
N GLN A 37 26.24 -35.18 8.37
CA GLN A 37 25.98 -34.06 9.27
C GLN A 37 25.44 -32.85 8.52
N PHE A 38 25.86 -32.64 7.27
CA PHE A 38 25.29 -31.62 6.40
C PHE A 38 23.79 -31.86 6.12
N LEU A 39 23.37 -33.10 5.89
CA LEU A 39 21.94 -33.43 5.73
C LEU A 39 21.16 -33.19 7.03
N VAL A 40 21.72 -33.58 8.18
CA VAL A 40 21.13 -33.29 9.49
C VAL A 40 21.02 -31.80 9.72
N TRP A 41 22.03 -31.01 9.34
CA TRP A 41 22.00 -29.55 9.43
C TRP A 41 20.84 -28.95 8.63
N VAL A 42 20.70 -29.33 7.36
CA VAL A 42 19.61 -28.80 6.52
C VAL A 42 18.24 -29.13 7.12
N LEU A 43 18.07 -30.35 7.66
CA LEU A 43 16.85 -30.76 8.36
C LEU A 43 16.63 -29.96 9.65
N VAL A 44 17.68 -29.74 10.45
CA VAL A 44 17.61 -28.97 11.69
C VAL A 44 17.24 -27.51 11.41
N VAL A 45 17.83 -26.88 10.40
CA VAL A 45 17.47 -25.51 9.99
C VAL A 45 16.02 -25.45 9.53
N PHE A 46 15.58 -26.41 8.70
CA PHE A 46 14.17 -26.53 8.31
C PHE A 46 13.23 -26.61 9.51
N LEU A 47 13.48 -27.53 10.43
CA LEU A 47 12.65 -27.70 11.63
C LEU A 47 12.69 -26.46 12.54
N SER A 48 13.84 -25.82 12.70
CA SER A 48 13.99 -24.64 13.55
C SER A 48 13.20 -23.45 13.01
N VAL A 49 13.34 -23.16 11.70
CA VAL A 49 12.58 -22.07 11.06
C VAL A 49 11.09 -22.40 11.09
N LEU A 50 10.70 -23.65 10.81
CA LEU A 50 9.30 -24.07 10.85
C LEU A 50 8.69 -23.88 12.26
N MET A 51 9.40 -24.32 13.32
CA MET A 51 8.96 -24.15 14.71
C MET A 51 8.82 -22.68 15.09
N HIS A 52 9.75 -21.83 14.63
CA HIS A 52 9.69 -20.39 14.81
C HIS A 52 8.44 -19.78 14.14
N GLU A 53 8.19 -20.08 12.86
CA GLU A 53 6.99 -19.60 12.15
C GLU A 53 5.69 -20.11 12.80
N PHE A 54 5.68 -21.35 13.30
CA PHE A 54 4.53 -21.85 14.07
C PHE A 54 4.27 -21.07 15.36
N GLY A 55 5.31 -20.51 15.99
CA GLY A 55 5.16 -19.57 17.10
C GLY A 55 4.28 -18.37 16.72
N HIS A 56 4.60 -17.70 15.60
CA HIS A 56 3.77 -16.61 15.06
C HIS A 56 2.37 -17.08 14.68
N ALA A 57 2.28 -18.20 13.95
CA ALA A 57 1.01 -18.74 13.48
C ALA A 57 0.06 -19.08 14.64
N PHE A 58 0.55 -19.66 15.73
CA PHE A 58 -0.27 -19.95 16.91
C PHE A 58 -0.70 -18.67 17.65
N ALA A 59 0.17 -17.66 17.73
CA ALA A 59 -0.19 -16.36 18.27
C ALA A 59 -1.30 -15.69 17.44
N ILE A 60 -1.23 -15.76 16.11
CA ILE A 60 -2.26 -15.25 15.19
C ILE A 60 -3.57 -16.04 15.34
N LYS A 61 -3.50 -17.36 15.45
CA LYS A 61 -4.68 -18.23 15.63
C LYS A 61 -5.49 -17.92 16.87
N ARG A 62 -4.85 -17.43 17.95
CA ARG A 62 -5.55 -16.96 19.15
C ARG A 62 -6.56 -15.85 18.84
N HIS A 63 -6.33 -15.08 17.78
CA HIS A 63 -7.21 -14.02 17.31
C HIS A 63 -8.26 -14.50 16.30
N ARG A 64 -8.40 -15.82 16.10
CA ARG A 64 -9.31 -16.44 15.11
C ARG A 64 -9.03 -15.99 13.67
N ILE A 65 -7.77 -15.66 13.39
CA ILE A 65 -7.28 -15.31 12.06
C ILE A 65 -6.54 -16.54 11.51
N GLU A 66 -6.69 -16.80 10.21
CA GLU A 66 -5.97 -17.87 9.53
C GLU A 66 -4.59 -17.39 9.06
N PRO A 67 -3.48 -17.99 9.56
CA PRO A 67 -2.14 -17.68 9.09
C PRO A 67 -1.71 -18.59 7.94
N GLU A 68 -0.80 -18.10 7.12
CA GLU A 68 -0.12 -18.83 6.05
C GLU A 68 1.40 -18.64 6.21
N ILE A 69 2.14 -19.76 6.19
CA ILE A 69 3.60 -19.76 6.33
C ILE A 69 4.23 -19.97 4.96
N THR A 70 5.19 -19.12 4.60
CA THR A 70 6.03 -19.30 3.42
C THR A 70 7.49 -19.35 3.82
N LEU A 71 8.18 -20.43 3.48
CA LEU A 71 9.63 -20.56 3.64
C LEU A 71 10.32 -20.20 2.32
N HIS A 72 11.15 -19.16 2.35
CA HIS A 72 11.85 -18.59 1.20
C HIS A 72 13.34 -18.39 1.49
N PHE A 73 14.08 -17.82 0.54
CA PHE A 73 15.54 -17.68 0.63
C PHE A 73 16.03 -16.92 1.88
N MET A 74 15.24 -15.97 2.40
CA MET A 74 15.61 -15.18 3.58
C MET A 74 15.18 -15.81 4.92
N GLY A 75 14.52 -16.97 4.91
CA GLY A 75 13.99 -17.61 6.12
C GLY A 75 12.52 -18.01 5.96
N GLY A 76 11.71 -17.79 6.99
CA GLY A 76 10.27 -17.96 6.96
C GLY A 76 9.56 -16.60 7.06
N THR A 77 8.34 -16.55 6.51
CA THR A 77 7.40 -15.45 6.76
C THR A 77 6.02 -16.02 7.04
N THR A 78 5.44 -15.59 8.16
CA THR A 78 4.05 -15.86 8.49
C THR A 78 3.19 -14.66 8.10
N THR A 79 2.31 -14.88 7.13
CA THR A 79 1.37 -13.86 6.63
C THR A 79 -0.05 -14.19 7.09
N TRP A 80 -0.92 -13.18 7.13
CA TRP A 80 -2.32 -13.36 7.46
C TRP A 80 -3.16 -12.27 6.81
N ARG A 81 -4.45 -12.54 6.64
CA ARG A 81 -5.42 -11.57 6.14
C ARG A 81 -6.52 -11.39 7.20
N SER A 82 -6.66 -10.18 7.73
CA SER A 82 -7.65 -9.87 8.77
C SER A 82 -8.65 -8.82 8.28
N LEU A 83 -9.92 -9.00 8.64
CA LEU A 83 -10.99 -8.02 8.41
C LEU A 83 -10.92 -6.84 9.39
N LEU A 84 -10.29 -7.03 10.56
CA LEU A 84 -10.10 -6.01 11.59
C LEU A 84 -8.60 -5.78 11.88
N PRO A 85 -8.16 -4.53 12.04
CA PRO A 85 -6.75 -4.24 12.34
C PRO A 85 -6.38 -4.72 13.74
N LEU A 86 -5.25 -5.42 13.86
CA LEU A 86 -4.70 -5.84 15.15
C LEU A 86 -4.10 -4.63 15.89
N GLY A 87 -4.23 -4.62 17.21
CA GLY A 87 -3.62 -3.60 18.08
C GLY A 87 -2.10 -3.76 18.18
N ARG A 88 -1.41 -2.67 18.52
CA ARG A 88 0.07 -2.65 18.62
C ARG A 88 0.64 -3.71 19.56
N LEU A 89 0.02 -3.91 20.73
CA LEU A 89 0.44 -4.94 21.68
C LEU A 89 0.29 -6.35 21.11
N GLN A 90 -0.75 -6.59 20.30
CA GLN A 90 -0.96 -7.89 19.66
C GLN A 90 0.15 -8.17 18.64
N HIS A 91 0.53 -7.18 17.85
CA HIS A 91 1.67 -7.31 16.95
C HIS A 91 2.98 -7.59 17.70
N VAL A 92 3.24 -6.91 18.82
CA VAL A 92 4.42 -7.19 19.66
C VAL A 92 4.40 -8.64 20.18
N ILE A 93 3.25 -9.10 20.67
CA ILE A 93 3.10 -10.49 21.14
C ILE A 93 3.34 -11.49 20.00
N ILE A 94 2.79 -11.22 18.81
CA ILE A 94 2.99 -12.08 17.64
C ILE A 94 4.47 -12.13 17.28
N SER A 95 5.17 -11.00 17.15
CA SER A 95 6.61 -10.97 16.84
C SER A 95 7.46 -11.68 17.89
N LEU A 96 7.09 -11.61 19.18
CA LEU A 96 7.82 -12.36 20.21
C LEU A 96 7.52 -13.86 20.18
N ALA A 97 6.36 -14.29 19.67
CA ALA A 97 5.96 -15.69 19.74
C ALA A 97 6.89 -16.64 18.97
N GLY A 98 7.46 -16.20 17.84
CA GLY A 98 8.41 -17.01 17.06
C GLY A 98 9.71 -17.32 17.80
N PRO A 99 10.48 -16.31 18.27
CA PRO A 99 11.69 -16.52 19.04
C PRO A 99 11.46 -17.35 20.30
N PHE A 100 10.38 -17.08 21.04
CA PHE A 100 10.06 -17.81 22.26
C PHE A 100 9.60 -19.25 22.01
N ALA A 101 9.00 -19.57 20.86
CA ALA A 101 8.76 -20.95 20.46
C ALA A 101 10.07 -21.72 20.26
N GLY A 102 11.07 -21.10 19.61
CA GLY A 102 12.40 -21.67 19.47
C GLY A 102 13.09 -21.88 20.83
N PHE A 103 13.07 -20.89 21.71
CA PHE A 103 13.62 -21.02 23.07
C PHE A 103 12.94 -22.11 23.89
N LEU A 104 11.61 -22.25 23.76
CA LEU A 104 10.88 -23.31 24.43
C LEU A 104 11.34 -24.69 23.96
N VAL A 105 11.47 -24.90 22.64
CA VAL A 105 11.97 -26.17 22.09
C VAL A 105 13.40 -26.46 22.57
N ALA A 106 14.29 -25.47 22.49
CA ALA A 106 15.67 -25.62 22.94
C ALA A 106 15.75 -25.94 24.44
N GLY A 107 14.95 -25.25 25.27
CA GLY A 107 14.89 -25.47 26.71
C GLY A 107 14.38 -26.86 27.07
N VAL A 108 13.28 -27.31 26.44
CA VAL A 108 12.74 -28.67 26.65
C VAL A 108 13.77 -29.74 26.26
N LEU A 109 14.42 -29.58 25.11
CA LEU A 109 15.40 -30.55 24.63
C LEU A 109 16.65 -30.60 25.51
N HIS A 110 17.11 -29.44 25.98
CA HIS A 110 18.24 -29.35 26.92
C HIS A 110 17.90 -30.02 28.26
N LEU A 111 16.70 -29.79 28.80
CA LEU A 111 16.24 -30.44 30.02
C LEU A 111 16.13 -31.96 29.85
N LEU A 112 15.65 -32.44 28.69
CA LEU A 112 15.61 -33.87 28.39
C LEU A 112 17.01 -34.49 28.42
N LEU A 113 17.99 -33.87 27.76
CA LEU A 113 19.38 -34.35 27.77
C LEU A 113 19.98 -34.38 29.20
N LEU A 114 19.64 -33.39 30.04
CA LEU A 114 20.14 -33.30 31.40
C LEU A 114 19.52 -34.35 32.34
N TYR A 115 18.22 -34.61 32.22
CA TYR A 115 17.46 -35.42 33.18
C TYR A 115 17.12 -36.83 32.69
N VAL A 116 17.39 -37.16 31.42
CA VAL A 116 17.15 -38.50 30.85
C VAL A 116 18.47 -39.07 30.31
N PRO A 117 19.35 -39.62 31.18
CA PRO A 117 20.66 -40.11 30.77
C PRO A 117 20.63 -41.21 29.69
N ALA A 118 19.52 -41.94 29.59
CA ALA A 118 19.30 -42.94 28.55
C ALA A 118 19.37 -42.35 27.12
N LEU A 119 19.15 -41.05 26.95
CA LEU A 119 19.28 -40.39 25.65
C LEU A 119 20.73 -40.42 25.13
N TYR A 120 21.74 -40.45 26.01
CA TYR A 120 23.15 -40.59 25.60
C TYR A 120 23.49 -41.96 25.00
N ALA A 121 22.58 -42.94 25.09
CA ALA A 121 22.72 -44.23 24.39
C ALA A 121 22.21 -44.19 22.94
N LEU A 122 21.61 -43.09 22.49
CA LEU A 122 21.16 -42.91 21.11
C LEU A 122 22.36 -42.83 20.14
N PRO A 123 22.16 -43.13 18.85
CA PRO A 123 23.22 -42.97 17.85
C PRO A 123 23.82 -41.56 17.87
N ILE A 124 25.14 -41.46 17.70
CA ILE A 124 25.87 -40.18 17.77
C ILE A 124 25.27 -39.10 16.86
N MET A 125 24.72 -39.50 15.71
CA MET A 125 24.06 -38.60 14.77
C MET A 125 22.79 -37.97 15.34
N VAL A 126 22.02 -38.72 16.14
CA VAL A 126 20.81 -38.23 16.81
C VAL A 126 21.18 -37.23 17.89
N LEU A 127 22.17 -37.56 18.71
CA LEU A 127 22.69 -36.64 19.74
C LEU A 127 23.21 -35.34 19.12
N SER A 128 24.02 -35.45 18.06
CA SER A 128 24.51 -34.29 17.32
C SER A 128 23.35 -33.45 16.74
N GLY A 129 22.33 -34.09 16.17
CA GLY A 129 21.13 -33.39 15.70
C GLY A 129 20.35 -32.67 16.80
N MET A 130 20.25 -33.28 18.00
CA MET A 130 19.61 -32.65 19.15
C MET A 130 20.39 -31.42 19.64
N GLU A 131 21.71 -31.53 19.75
CA GLU A 131 22.60 -30.41 20.12
C GLU A 131 22.57 -29.28 19.09
N MET A 132 22.57 -29.62 17.79
CA MET A 132 22.38 -28.65 16.72
C MET A 132 21.01 -27.97 16.83
N LEU A 133 19.93 -28.71 17.07
CA LEU A 133 18.58 -28.15 17.19
C LEU A 133 18.48 -27.16 18.36
N ILE A 134 19.08 -27.47 19.52
CA ILE A 134 19.18 -26.53 20.65
C ILE A 134 19.93 -25.27 20.20
N THR A 135 21.12 -25.46 19.63
CA THR A 135 22.01 -24.35 19.25
C THR A 135 21.37 -23.44 18.20
N VAL A 136 20.79 -24.01 17.15
CA VAL A 136 20.11 -23.26 16.08
C VAL A 136 18.91 -22.51 16.63
N ASN A 137 18.05 -23.12 17.44
CA ASN A 137 16.87 -22.41 17.97
C ASN A 137 17.25 -21.26 18.92
N VAL A 138 18.30 -21.42 19.74
CA VAL A 138 18.80 -20.34 20.61
C VAL A 138 19.37 -19.19 19.79
N TRP A 139 20.28 -19.47 18.86
CA TRP A 139 20.90 -18.41 18.05
C TRP A 139 19.90 -17.77 17.09
N TRP A 140 19.06 -18.54 16.43
CA TRP A 140 18.00 -18.03 15.55
C TRP A 140 17.02 -17.13 16.32
N GLY A 141 16.63 -17.52 17.54
CA GLY A 141 15.79 -16.69 18.41
C GLY A 141 16.47 -15.39 18.83
N ILE A 142 17.74 -15.43 19.24
CA ILE A 142 18.51 -14.23 19.61
C ILE A 142 18.64 -13.28 18.42
N LEU A 143 19.01 -13.79 17.25
CA LEU A 143 19.17 -12.99 16.04
C LEU A 143 17.85 -12.33 15.62
N ASN A 144 16.73 -13.05 15.74
CA ASN A 144 15.43 -12.46 15.43
C ASN A 144 15.00 -11.39 16.43
N LEU A 145 15.46 -11.41 17.68
CA LEU A 145 15.14 -10.38 18.68
C LEU A 145 15.96 -9.09 18.56
N ILE A 146 16.92 -9.03 17.62
CA ILE A 146 17.69 -7.81 17.36
C ILE A 146 16.76 -6.72 16.78
N PRO A 147 16.94 -5.43 17.16
CA PRO A 147 16.09 -4.33 16.70
C PRO A 147 16.40 -3.91 15.25
N VAL A 148 16.40 -4.85 14.31
CA VAL A 148 16.68 -4.65 12.87
C VAL A 148 15.52 -5.22 12.07
N LEU A 149 14.87 -4.40 11.25
CA LEU A 149 13.89 -4.86 10.26
C LEU A 149 14.60 -5.62 9.14
N PRO A 150 14.05 -6.75 8.66
CA PRO A 150 12.71 -7.30 8.93
C PRO A 150 12.64 -8.34 10.06
N PHE A 151 13.63 -8.43 10.96
CA PHE A 151 13.56 -9.38 12.09
C PHE A 151 12.48 -8.99 13.11
N ASP A 152 12.06 -9.96 13.92
CA ASP A 152 11.01 -9.79 14.93
C ASP A 152 11.27 -8.65 15.91
N GLY A 153 12.49 -8.48 16.37
CA GLY A 153 12.89 -7.39 17.27
C GLY A 153 12.74 -6.02 16.60
N GLY A 154 12.94 -5.96 15.29
CA GLY A 154 12.63 -4.77 14.47
C GLY A 154 11.12 -4.48 14.44
N HIS A 155 10.29 -5.50 14.28
CA HIS A 155 8.83 -5.36 14.34
C HIS A 155 8.33 -5.02 15.76
N VAL A 156 8.93 -5.60 16.81
CA VAL A 156 8.68 -5.23 18.20
C VAL A 156 9.00 -3.75 18.42
N LEU A 157 10.16 -3.28 17.96
CA LEU A 157 10.53 -1.87 18.02
C LEU A 157 9.52 -0.98 17.29
N GLU A 158 9.14 -1.36 16.07
CA GLU A 158 8.19 -0.64 15.22
C GLU A 158 6.83 -0.46 15.93
N HIS A 159 6.27 -1.54 16.46
CA HIS A 159 4.97 -1.51 17.10
C HIS A 159 5.01 -0.88 18.51
N ALA A 160 6.14 -0.99 19.22
CA ALA A 160 6.34 -0.32 20.50
C ALA A 160 6.43 1.21 20.33
N LEU A 161 7.21 1.69 19.35
CA LEU A 161 7.34 3.12 19.05
C LEU A 161 6.08 3.70 18.39
N GLY A 162 5.38 2.88 17.60
CA GLY A 162 4.12 3.22 16.96
C GLY A 162 4.27 4.05 15.67
N PRO A 163 3.15 4.27 14.95
CA PRO A 163 3.16 4.79 13.59
C PRO A 163 3.71 6.23 13.49
N ARG A 164 3.61 7.02 14.55
CA ARG A 164 4.14 8.40 14.59
C ARG A 164 5.67 8.48 14.63
N ARG A 165 6.35 7.36 14.86
CA ARG A 165 7.81 7.25 15.03
C ARG A 165 8.42 6.26 14.03
N GLY A 166 7.78 6.07 12.86
CA GLY A 166 8.28 5.20 11.78
C GLY A 166 9.70 5.58 11.35
N ARG A 167 9.98 6.88 11.20
CA ARG A 167 11.32 7.38 10.87
C ARG A 167 12.38 7.08 11.94
N LEU A 168 12.03 7.16 13.23
CA LEU A 168 12.94 6.79 14.32
C LEU A 168 13.20 5.27 14.33
N THR A 169 12.16 4.47 14.10
CA THR A 169 12.27 3.01 13.97
C THR A 169 13.24 2.63 12.85
N ALA A 170 13.07 3.24 11.67
CA ALA A 170 13.94 3.01 10.51
C ALA A 170 15.40 3.44 10.78
N ALA A 171 15.60 4.54 11.51
CA ALA A 171 16.94 4.99 11.88
C ALA A 171 17.64 4.02 12.84
N ILE A 172 16.96 3.61 13.92
CA ILE A 172 17.50 2.64 14.90
C ILE A 172 17.83 1.31 14.19
N SER A 173 16.89 0.80 13.40
CA SER A 173 17.06 -0.42 12.60
C SER A 173 18.25 -0.31 11.65
N GLY A 174 18.36 0.78 10.91
CA GLY A 174 19.46 0.99 9.96
C GLY A 174 20.83 1.06 10.65
N VAL A 175 20.94 1.79 11.76
CA VAL A 175 22.19 1.89 12.52
C VAL A 175 22.58 0.53 13.11
N ALA A 176 21.64 -0.17 13.74
CA ALA A 176 21.89 -1.50 14.30
C ALA A 176 22.33 -2.50 13.22
N ALA A 177 21.68 -2.48 12.04
CA ALA A 177 22.01 -3.35 10.92
C ALA A 177 23.44 -3.10 10.40
N VAL A 178 23.86 -1.84 10.25
CA VAL A 178 25.22 -1.50 9.81
C VAL A 178 26.27 -1.95 10.81
N LEU A 179 26.07 -1.67 12.10
CA LEU A 179 27.02 -2.05 13.15
C LEU A 179 27.19 -3.58 13.22
N LEU A 180 26.08 -4.31 13.16
CA LEU A 180 26.10 -5.77 13.16
C LEU A 180 26.70 -6.33 11.87
N ALA A 181 26.42 -5.73 10.71
CA ALA A 181 26.99 -6.17 9.44
C ALA A 181 28.52 -6.14 9.48
N ILE A 182 29.09 -5.05 10.01
CA ILE A 182 30.53 -4.88 10.21
C ILE A 182 31.07 -5.92 11.20
N PHE A 183 30.38 -6.15 12.32
CA PHE A 183 30.77 -7.15 13.31
C PHE A 183 30.85 -8.56 12.71
N PHE A 184 29.77 -9.00 12.05
CA PHE A 184 29.71 -10.34 11.43
C PHE A 184 30.69 -10.49 10.26
N LEU A 185 30.99 -9.39 9.55
CA LEU A 185 31.94 -9.42 8.44
C LEU A 185 33.36 -9.66 8.97
N ARG A 186 33.73 -9.00 10.06
CA ARG A 186 35.02 -9.22 10.74
C ARG A 186 35.14 -10.61 11.36
N ALA A 187 34.02 -11.18 11.80
CA ALA A 187 33.97 -12.55 12.32
C ALA A 187 33.90 -13.63 11.22
N GLY A 188 33.88 -13.26 9.94
CA GLY A 188 33.89 -14.19 8.81
C GLY A 188 32.52 -14.75 8.41
N PHE A 189 31.42 -14.23 8.98
CA PHE A 189 30.05 -14.66 8.66
C PHE A 189 29.48 -13.87 7.47
N PHE A 190 30.08 -14.06 6.29
CA PHE A 190 29.77 -13.27 5.08
C PHE A 190 28.29 -13.28 4.68
N PHE A 191 27.63 -14.44 4.75
CA PHE A 191 26.21 -14.56 4.40
C PHE A 191 25.32 -13.74 5.34
N PHE A 192 25.61 -13.76 6.63
CA PHE A 192 24.84 -12.99 7.61
C PHE A 192 25.09 -11.49 7.47
N SER A 193 26.33 -11.08 7.19
CA SER A 193 26.66 -9.70 6.84
C SER A 193 25.89 -9.21 5.61
N LEU A 194 25.74 -10.06 4.58
CA LEU A 194 24.96 -9.70 3.38
C LEU A 194 23.49 -9.42 3.73
N ILE A 195 22.85 -10.29 4.54
CA ILE A 195 21.47 -10.08 5.00
C ILE A 195 21.33 -8.75 5.76
N LEU A 196 22.27 -8.44 6.65
CA LEU A 196 22.26 -7.20 7.43
C LEU A 196 22.51 -5.95 6.58
N VAL A 197 23.37 -6.03 5.55
CA VAL A 197 23.56 -4.93 4.58
C VAL A 197 22.26 -4.66 3.82
N MET A 198 21.57 -5.71 3.37
CA MET A 198 20.26 -5.58 2.72
C MET A 198 19.23 -4.97 3.67
N SER A 199 19.22 -5.39 4.93
CA SER A 199 18.35 -4.87 5.99
C SER A 199 18.62 -3.38 6.29
N ALA A 200 19.89 -2.97 6.30
CA ALA A 200 20.30 -1.57 6.44
C ALA A 200 19.82 -0.72 5.25
N PHE A 201 19.97 -1.25 4.02
CA PHE A 201 19.50 -0.58 2.81
C PHE A 201 17.97 -0.40 2.80
N GLN A 202 17.21 -1.44 3.16
CA GLN A 202 15.76 -1.37 3.32
C GLN A 202 15.36 -0.35 4.40
N SER A 203 16.06 -0.35 5.53
CA SER A 203 15.84 0.63 6.60
C SER A 203 16.10 2.07 6.14
N LEU A 204 17.13 2.29 5.31
CA LEU A 204 17.43 3.59 4.71
C LEU A 204 16.34 4.04 3.72
N GLN A 205 15.85 3.13 2.88
CA GLN A 205 14.73 3.42 1.97
C GLN A 205 13.48 3.81 2.77
N ARG A 206 13.16 3.07 3.83
CA ARG A 206 12.04 3.38 4.72
C ARG A 206 12.22 4.72 5.42
N PHE A 207 13.42 5.04 5.89
CA PHE A 207 13.75 6.33 6.50
C PHE A 207 13.55 7.52 5.55
N ARG A 208 13.84 7.33 4.25
CA ARG A 208 13.64 8.34 3.21
C ARG A 208 12.17 8.50 2.81
N SER A 209 11.39 7.42 2.90
CA SER A 209 9.97 7.39 2.52
C SER A 209 9.04 7.90 3.61
N GLU A 210 9.44 7.76 4.88
CA GLU A 210 8.70 8.29 6.03
C GLU A 210 8.81 9.84 6.09
N PRO A 211 7.67 10.57 6.07
CA PRO A 211 7.68 12.02 6.18
C PRO A 211 8.41 12.45 7.46
N ALA A 212 9.19 13.53 7.38
CA ALA A 212 9.74 14.16 8.59
C ALA A 212 8.62 14.42 9.61
N ALA A 213 8.93 14.35 10.91
CA ALA A 213 7.97 14.63 11.98
C ALA A 213 7.26 16.01 11.84
N SER A 214 7.78 16.88 10.98
CA SER A 214 7.19 18.13 10.47
C SER A 214 6.50 17.96 9.11
N SER A 215 5.58 17.00 8.94
CA SER A 215 4.74 16.94 7.74
C SER A 215 3.66 18.04 7.81
N PRO A 216 3.37 18.76 6.72
CA PRO A 216 2.27 19.72 6.65
C PRO A 216 0.93 19.15 7.14
N ALA A 217 0.68 17.86 6.92
CA ALA A 217 -0.53 17.18 7.38
C ALA A 217 -0.62 17.06 8.91
N MET A 218 0.51 16.82 9.60
CA MET A 218 0.56 16.77 11.06
C MET A 218 0.49 18.16 11.69
N ASN A 219 1.09 19.17 11.03
CA ASN A 219 0.92 20.57 11.40
C ASN A 219 -0.53 21.03 11.23
N ARG A 220 -1.21 20.67 10.13
CA ARG A 220 -2.66 20.91 9.93
C ARG A 220 -3.50 20.27 11.02
N ARG A 221 -3.21 19.01 11.37
CA ARG A 221 -3.93 18.29 12.43
C ARG A 221 -3.70 18.86 13.82
N ARG A 222 -2.50 19.37 14.09
CA ARG A 222 -2.15 20.04 15.35
C ARG A 222 -2.75 21.45 15.43
N ALA A 223 -2.79 22.17 14.31
CA ALA A 223 -3.49 23.45 14.21
C ALA A 223 -5.00 23.29 14.45
N ALA A 224 -5.63 22.27 13.86
CA ALA A 224 -7.05 21.97 14.06
C ALA A 224 -7.44 21.62 15.50
N LEU A 225 -6.51 21.08 16.31
CA LEU A 225 -6.73 20.80 17.74
C LEU A 225 -6.64 22.06 18.62
N HIS A 226 -6.08 23.15 18.10
CA HIS A 226 -5.93 24.43 18.79
C HIS A 226 -6.84 25.54 18.21
N GLU A 227 -7.67 25.24 17.21
CA GLU A 227 -8.63 26.19 16.65
C GLU A 227 -9.85 26.32 17.58
N GLU A 228 -10.28 27.56 17.84
CA GLU A 228 -11.51 27.84 18.58
C GLU A 228 -12.72 27.14 17.92
N PRO A 229 -13.60 26.50 18.72
CA PRO A 229 -14.78 25.85 18.20
C PRO A 229 -15.70 26.90 17.55
N VAL A 230 -16.17 26.60 16.34
CA VAL A 230 -17.11 27.46 15.61
C VAL A 230 -18.47 27.42 16.32
N PRO A 231 -19.08 28.57 16.66
CA PRO A 231 -20.42 28.61 17.25
C PRO A 231 -21.45 27.87 16.37
N PRO A 232 -22.44 27.17 16.97
CA PRO A 232 -23.43 26.41 16.20
C PRO A 232 -24.18 27.23 15.15
N GLU A 233 -24.53 28.49 15.45
CA GLU A 233 -25.22 29.39 14.53
C GLU A 233 -24.36 29.71 13.29
N THR A 234 -23.08 30.05 13.50
CA THR A 234 -22.10 30.28 12.43
C THR A 234 -21.87 29.01 11.60
N ALA A 235 -21.82 27.84 12.25
CA ALA A 235 -21.64 26.56 11.56
C ALA A 235 -22.81 26.24 10.63
N VAL A 236 -24.06 26.55 11.03
CA VAL A 236 -25.25 26.36 10.18
C VAL A 236 -25.18 27.29 8.96
N LEU A 237 -24.78 28.54 9.12
CA LEU A 237 -24.61 29.47 8.00
C LEU A 237 -23.56 28.98 7.00
N LEU A 238 -22.39 28.55 7.48
CA LEU A 238 -21.33 27.98 6.63
C LEU A 238 -21.78 26.71 5.91
N GLN A 239 -22.54 25.84 6.59
CA GLN A 239 -23.10 24.64 5.97
C GLN A 239 -24.11 24.97 4.87
N ARG A 240 -24.97 25.97 5.08
CA ARG A 240 -25.92 26.45 4.05
C ARG A 240 -25.19 27.09 2.88
N ALA A 241 -24.17 27.90 3.15
CA ALA A 241 -23.35 28.52 2.12
C ALA A 241 -22.62 27.45 1.28
N ARG A 242 -22.11 26.39 1.91
CA ARG A 242 -21.50 25.23 1.23
C ARG A 242 -22.48 24.53 0.29
N ARG A 243 -23.70 24.25 0.76
CA ARG A 243 -24.76 23.71 -0.11
C ARG A 243 -25.09 24.65 -1.26
N GLY A 244 -25.08 25.97 -1.02
CA GLY A 244 -25.25 26.96 -2.08
C GLY A 244 -24.19 26.83 -3.18
N VAL A 245 -22.92 26.62 -2.80
CA VAL A 245 -21.84 26.35 -3.77
C VAL A 245 -22.06 25.02 -4.50
N GLU A 246 -22.42 23.96 -3.78
CA GLU A 246 -22.67 22.62 -4.36
C GLU A 246 -23.85 22.62 -5.34
N ASP A 247 -24.89 23.41 -5.07
CA ASP A 247 -26.08 23.58 -5.90
C ASP A 247 -25.94 24.71 -6.94
N GLU A 248 -24.73 25.27 -7.13
CA GLU A 248 -24.43 26.38 -8.04
C GLU A 248 -25.24 27.67 -7.79
N ARG A 249 -25.82 27.82 -6.59
CA ARG A 249 -26.51 29.04 -6.12
C ARG A 249 -25.50 30.03 -5.51
N THR A 250 -24.63 30.56 -6.37
CA THR A 250 -23.47 31.39 -5.98
C THR A 250 -23.86 32.65 -5.20
N ASP A 251 -24.96 33.31 -5.57
CA ASP A 251 -25.42 34.54 -4.90
C ASP A 251 -25.84 34.28 -3.44
N GLU A 252 -26.59 33.18 -3.21
CA GLU A 252 -26.99 32.76 -1.86
C GLU A 252 -25.77 32.35 -1.03
N ALA A 253 -24.86 31.59 -1.62
CA ALA A 253 -23.62 31.16 -0.96
C ALA A 253 -22.77 32.35 -0.50
N MET A 254 -22.57 33.33 -1.38
CA MET A 254 -21.82 34.55 -1.08
C MET A 254 -22.53 35.43 -0.05
N ALA A 255 -23.86 35.56 -0.11
CA ALA A 255 -24.62 36.31 0.89
C ALA A 255 -24.46 35.72 2.29
N LEU A 256 -24.62 34.41 2.43
CA LEU A 256 -24.45 33.69 3.70
C LEU A 256 -23.00 33.73 4.22
N ALA A 257 -22.01 33.62 3.33
CA ALA A 257 -20.60 33.75 3.71
C ALA A 257 -20.27 35.18 4.19
N ASN A 258 -20.79 36.21 3.52
CA ASN A 258 -20.65 37.60 3.96
C ASN A 258 -21.38 37.88 5.27
N GLU A 259 -22.53 37.23 5.52
CA GLU A 259 -23.24 37.29 6.80
C GLU A 259 -22.36 36.77 7.94
N VAL A 260 -21.66 35.65 7.74
CA VAL A 260 -20.67 35.14 8.71
C VAL A 260 -19.57 36.18 8.96
N LEU A 261 -19.01 36.79 7.91
CA LEU A 261 -17.94 37.79 8.04
C LEU A 261 -18.39 39.07 8.76
N ALA A 262 -19.69 39.39 8.73
CA ALA A 262 -20.27 40.58 9.36
C ALA A 262 -20.65 40.38 10.85
N GLN A 263 -20.51 39.17 11.40
CA GLN A 263 -20.91 38.86 12.78
C GLN A 263 -20.13 39.72 13.80
N SER A 264 -20.85 40.14 14.85
CA SER A 264 -20.31 40.87 16.01
C SER A 264 -20.76 40.16 17.29
N PRO A 265 -19.84 39.62 18.11
CA PRO A 265 -18.38 39.67 17.98
C PRO A 265 -17.84 38.91 16.76
N ALA A 266 -16.62 39.27 16.33
CA ALA A 266 -15.98 38.66 15.17
C ALA A 266 -15.89 37.13 15.31
N PRO A 267 -16.21 36.38 14.24
CA PRO A 267 -16.23 34.92 14.31
C PRO A 267 -14.80 34.35 14.42
N PRO A 268 -14.64 33.09 14.85
CA PRO A 268 -13.33 32.45 14.93
C PRO A 268 -12.60 32.46 13.58
N LYS A 269 -11.27 32.52 13.61
CA LYS A 269 -10.43 32.55 12.38
C LYS A 269 -10.76 31.44 11.39
N ARG A 270 -11.11 30.24 11.89
CA ARG A 270 -11.56 29.11 11.07
C ARG A 270 -12.81 29.45 10.25
N ALA A 271 -13.81 30.08 10.87
CA ALA A 271 -15.06 30.47 10.21
C ALA A 271 -14.83 31.58 9.18
N ILE A 272 -13.94 32.55 9.48
CA ILE A 272 -13.53 33.59 8.53
C ILE A 272 -12.85 32.97 7.31
N ARG A 273 -11.92 32.04 7.52
CA ARG A 273 -11.23 31.31 6.46
C ARG A 273 -12.23 30.56 5.58
N GLU A 274 -13.12 29.78 6.18
CA GLU A 274 -14.11 28.97 5.46
C GLU A 274 -15.11 29.85 4.66
N ALA A 275 -15.53 30.99 5.22
CA ALA A 275 -16.35 31.96 4.50
C ALA A 275 -15.65 32.51 3.24
N HIS A 276 -14.38 32.90 3.35
CA HIS A 276 -13.59 33.34 2.19
C HIS A 276 -13.34 32.21 1.18
N GLU A 277 -13.20 30.96 1.62
CA GLU A 277 -13.09 29.81 0.72
C GLU A 277 -14.38 29.60 -0.09
N LEU A 278 -15.55 29.73 0.54
CA LEU A 278 -16.85 29.60 -0.11
C LEU A 278 -17.11 30.75 -1.11
N ILE A 279 -16.71 31.97 -0.78
CA ILE A 279 -16.73 33.10 -1.72
C ILE A 279 -15.79 32.83 -2.90
N GLY A 280 -14.59 32.30 -2.63
CA GLY A 280 -13.62 31.92 -3.66
C GLY A 280 -14.18 30.88 -4.64
N TRP A 281 -14.82 29.83 -4.14
CA TRP A 281 -15.51 28.84 -4.97
C TRP A 281 -16.65 29.45 -5.79
N SER A 282 -17.44 30.35 -5.18
CA SER A 282 -18.53 31.03 -5.88
C SER A 282 -18.02 31.86 -7.06
N HIS A 283 -16.90 32.57 -6.88
CA HIS A 283 -16.26 33.31 -7.97
C HIS A 283 -15.67 32.40 -9.07
N LEU A 284 -15.12 31.23 -8.71
CA LEU A 284 -14.67 30.25 -9.70
C LEU A 284 -15.84 29.74 -10.55
N LEU A 285 -16.99 29.44 -9.94
CA LEU A 285 -18.21 29.02 -10.65
C LEU A 285 -18.72 30.10 -11.62
N LEU A 286 -18.59 31.37 -11.24
CA LEU A 286 -18.92 32.52 -12.09
C LEU A 286 -17.86 32.83 -13.17
N GLY A 287 -16.72 32.13 -13.17
CA GLY A 287 -15.61 32.38 -14.08
C GLY A 287 -14.75 33.61 -13.74
N ASP A 288 -14.96 34.22 -12.56
CA ASP A 288 -14.19 35.38 -12.10
C ASP A 288 -12.93 34.93 -11.34
N THR A 289 -11.90 34.57 -12.12
CA THR A 289 -10.64 34.03 -11.59
C THR A 289 -9.87 35.03 -10.73
N THR A 290 -9.98 36.33 -11.04
CA THR A 290 -9.32 37.40 -10.29
C THR A 290 -9.90 37.49 -8.87
N ARG A 291 -11.22 37.58 -8.73
CA ARG A 291 -11.87 37.66 -7.41
C ARG A 291 -11.75 36.37 -6.61
N ALA A 292 -11.70 35.22 -7.28
CA ALA A 292 -11.39 33.95 -6.63
C ALA A 292 -9.98 33.96 -6.00
N GLY A 293 -8.99 34.50 -6.72
CA GLY A 293 -7.63 34.69 -6.21
C GLY A 293 -7.55 35.67 -5.03
N GLU A 294 -8.29 36.78 -5.09
CA GLU A 294 -8.38 37.73 -3.97
C GLU A 294 -9.00 37.09 -2.73
N SER A 295 -10.09 36.34 -2.90
CA SER A 295 -10.77 35.62 -1.82
C SER A 295 -9.84 34.57 -1.18
N LEU A 296 -9.08 33.84 -2.00
CA LEU A 296 -8.06 32.92 -1.52
C LEU A 296 -6.95 33.62 -0.72
N ALA A 297 -6.53 34.81 -1.14
CA ALA A 297 -5.55 35.61 -0.41
C ALA A 297 -6.10 36.08 0.95
N GLN A 298 -7.40 36.42 1.05
CA GLN A 298 -8.04 36.72 2.33
C GLN A 298 -8.11 35.48 3.23
N ALA A 299 -8.55 34.33 2.71
CA ALA A 299 -8.60 33.07 3.46
C ALA A 299 -7.23 32.73 4.10
N ARG A 300 -6.15 32.95 3.34
CA ARG A 300 -4.78 32.68 3.77
C ARG A 300 -4.33 33.51 4.99
N LYS A 301 -4.91 34.69 5.21
CA LYS A 301 -4.64 35.51 6.41
C LYS A 301 -5.16 34.86 7.70
N HIS A 302 -6.10 33.93 7.58
CA HIS A 302 -6.80 33.30 8.69
C HIS A 302 -6.49 31.79 8.83
N GLY A 303 -5.54 31.26 8.06
CA GLY A 303 -5.03 29.89 8.18
C GLY A 303 -4.58 29.31 6.83
N GLU A 304 -4.21 28.03 6.80
CA GLU A 304 -3.96 27.33 5.53
C GLU A 304 -5.29 27.04 4.83
N PRO A 305 -5.51 27.55 3.60
CA PRO A 305 -6.76 27.31 2.88
C PRO A 305 -6.90 25.86 2.38
N ASP A 306 -8.14 25.45 2.06
CA ASP A 306 -8.43 24.15 1.45
C ASP A 306 -7.59 23.94 0.16
N PRO A 307 -6.74 22.88 0.10
CA PRO A 307 -5.94 22.56 -1.08
C PRO A 307 -6.76 22.42 -2.37
N ALA A 308 -8.02 21.99 -2.28
CA ALA A 308 -8.91 21.88 -3.43
C ALA A 308 -9.14 23.26 -4.08
N LEU A 309 -9.49 24.27 -3.27
CA LEU A 309 -9.68 25.64 -3.75
C LEU A 309 -8.37 26.23 -4.28
N VAL A 310 -7.27 26.05 -3.54
CA VAL A 310 -5.96 26.56 -3.95
C VAL A 310 -5.56 26.02 -5.32
N GLY A 311 -5.71 24.70 -5.52
CA GLY A 311 -5.41 24.06 -6.79
C GLY A 311 -6.34 24.50 -7.92
N ALA A 312 -7.64 24.64 -7.63
CA ALA A 312 -8.63 25.11 -8.61
C ALA A 312 -8.37 26.56 -9.06
N VAL A 313 -8.01 27.46 -8.13
CA VAL A 313 -7.63 28.84 -8.45
C VAL A 313 -6.35 28.88 -9.30
N HIS A 314 -5.30 28.15 -8.92
CA HIS A 314 -4.07 28.09 -9.72
C HIS A 314 -4.31 27.52 -11.12
N LEU A 315 -5.15 26.49 -11.23
CA LEU A 315 -5.55 25.94 -12.52
C LEU A 315 -6.29 26.98 -13.37
N ALA A 316 -7.25 27.70 -12.79
CA ALA A 316 -8.00 28.74 -13.49
C ALA A 316 -7.14 29.95 -13.92
N LEU A 317 -6.04 30.21 -13.22
CA LEU A 317 -5.03 31.22 -13.58
C LEU A 317 -4.00 30.72 -14.61
N GLY A 318 -4.06 29.44 -15.03
CA GLY A 318 -3.07 28.82 -15.93
C GLY A 318 -1.74 28.49 -15.26
N GLU A 319 -1.67 28.55 -13.92
CA GLU A 319 -0.47 28.27 -13.13
C GLU A 319 -0.32 26.76 -12.86
N LEU A 320 -0.20 25.97 -13.93
CA LEU A 320 -0.27 24.50 -13.88
C LEU A 320 0.75 23.85 -12.93
N ARG A 321 1.95 24.43 -12.80
CA ARG A 321 2.98 23.92 -11.89
C ARG A 321 2.58 24.07 -10.42
N GLN A 322 1.98 25.20 -10.07
CA GLN A 322 1.51 25.51 -8.72
C GLN A 322 0.29 24.67 -8.38
N ALA A 323 -0.67 24.57 -9.32
CA ALA A 323 -1.86 23.73 -9.19
C ALA A 323 -1.45 22.27 -8.91
N ARG A 324 -0.58 21.71 -9.76
CA ARG A 324 -0.05 20.36 -9.60
C ARG A 324 0.56 20.13 -8.23
N LYS A 325 1.49 21.00 -7.82
CA LYS A 325 2.23 20.86 -6.56
C LYS A 325 1.27 20.77 -5.36
N VAL A 326 0.23 21.60 -5.34
CA VAL A 326 -0.72 21.63 -4.23
C VAL A 326 -1.64 20.41 -4.25
N LEU A 327 -2.14 20.03 -5.42
CA LEU A 327 -3.08 18.92 -5.56
C LEU A 327 -2.41 17.55 -5.36
N GLU A 328 -1.17 17.36 -5.87
CA GLU A 328 -0.37 16.15 -5.58
C GLU A 328 -0.06 16.04 -4.08
N ALA A 329 0.35 17.14 -3.43
CA ALA A 329 0.61 17.13 -1.98
C ALA A 329 -0.65 16.85 -1.15
N ALA A 330 -1.83 17.28 -1.61
CA ALA A 330 -3.11 16.94 -0.97
C ALA A 330 -3.42 15.44 -1.15
N ARG A 331 -3.19 14.91 -2.35
CA ARG A 331 -3.40 13.50 -2.67
C ARG A 331 -2.49 12.57 -1.88
N GLU A 332 -1.20 12.91 -1.76
CA GLU A 332 -0.22 12.21 -0.93
C GLU A 332 -0.56 12.26 0.57
N ALA A 333 -1.28 13.30 1.00
CA ALA A 333 -1.78 13.42 2.36
C ALA A 333 -3.08 12.62 2.61
N GLY A 334 -3.61 11.92 1.61
CA GLY A 334 -4.82 11.08 1.70
C GLY A 334 -6.13 11.82 1.41
N ASP A 335 -6.09 12.95 0.68
CA ASP A 335 -7.30 13.64 0.25
C ASP A 335 -7.82 13.06 -1.08
N ASP A 336 -8.81 12.17 -0.98
CA ASP A 336 -9.47 11.46 -2.10
C ASP A 336 -10.68 12.19 -2.69
N ARG A 337 -10.95 13.43 -2.27
CA ARG A 337 -12.10 14.20 -2.73
C ARG A 337 -12.04 14.51 -4.23
N LYS A 338 -13.18 14.44 -4.92
CA LYS A 338 -13.32 14.83 -6.34
C LYS A 338 -12.84 16.25 -6.62
N GLU A 339 -12.99 17.17 -5.67
CA GLU A 339 -12.57 18.57 -5.76
C GLU A 339 -11.03 18.74 -5.81
N VAL A 340 -10.28 17.71 -5.39
CA VAL A 340 -8.80 17.65 -5.51
C VAL A 340 -8.41 16.85 -6.74
N ALA A 341 -8.97 15.65 -6.90
CA ALA A 341 -8.61 14.74 -7.98
C ALA A 341 -9.02 15.27 -9.37
N GLY A 342 -10.21 15.90 -9.50
CA GLY A 342 -10.70 16.44 -10.76
C GLY A 342 -9.77 17.50 -11.37
N PRO A 343 -9.42 18.58 -10.65
CA PRO A 343 -8.45 19.56 -11.12
C PRO A 343 -7.07 18.94 -11.41
N LEU A 344 -6.63 17.95 -10.63
CA LEU A 344 -5.35 17.27 -10.88
C LEU A 344 -5.35 16.49 -12.19
N ILE A 345 -6.44 15.76 -12.47
CA ILE A 345 -6.63 15.05 -13.75
C ILE A 345 -6.51 16.05 -14.91
N ARG A 346 -7.17 17.21 -14.83
CA ARG A 346 -7.08 18.26 -15.85
C ARG A 346 -5.64 18.75 -16.04
N VAL A 347 -4.95 19.08 -14.95
CA VAL A 347 -3.54 19.52 -14.99
C VAL A 347 -2.63 18.46 -15.64
N LEU A 348 -2.81 17.19 -15.31
CA LEU A 348 -2.01 16.10 -15.85
C LEU A 348 -2.29 15.88 -17.34
N VAL A 349 -3.55 15.97 -17.78
CA VAL A 349 -3.92 15.89 -19.19
C VAL A 349 -3.30 17.05 -19.98
N GLU A 350 -3.37 18.28 -19.48
CA GLU A 350 -2.78 19.46 -20.13
C GLU A 350 -1.24 19.38 -20.23
N GLN A 351 -0.60 18.68 -19.29
CA GLN A 351 0.85 18.43 -19.31
C GLN A 351 1.24 17.21 -20.16
N GLY A 352 0.28 16.50 -20.76
CA GLY A 352 0.53 15.29 -21.55
C GLY A 352 0.79 14.02 -20.73
N GLU A 353 0.65 14.07 -19.39
CA GLU A 353 0.81 12.92 -18.50
C GLU A 353 -0.48 12.08 -18.40
N VAL A 354 -1.04 11.69 -19.55
CA VAL A 354 -2.36 11.06 -19.65
C VAL A 354 -2.46 9.74 -18.89
N ALA A 355 -1.41 8.91 -18.89
CA ALA A 355 -1.40 7.66 -18.11
C ALA A 355 -1.57 7.91 -16.61
N ARG A 356 -0.93 8.96 -16.07
CA ARG A 356 -1.09 9.34 -14.66
C ARG A 356 -2.45 9.96 -14.39
N ALA A 357 -2.97 10.76 -15.33
CA ALA A 357 -4.32 11.30 -15.22
C ALA A 357 -5.36 10.17 -15.15
N ALA A 358 -5.22 9.14 -16.00
CA ALA A 358 -6.08 7.98 -16.02
C ALA A 358 -5.97 7.14 -14.73
N ALA A 359 -4.77 7.00 -14.17
CA ALA A 359 -4.56 6.36 -12.87
C ALA A 359 -5.31 7.09 -11.75
N VAL A 360 -5.17 8.42 -11.66
CA VAL A 360 -5.88 9.24 -10.67
C VAL A 360 -7.40 9.14 -10.87
N ALA A 361 -7.88 9.15 -12.11
CA ALA A 361 -9.29 8.98 -12.41
C ALA A 361 -9.83 7.60 -12.00
N LEU A 362 -9.01 6.55 -12.14
CA LEU A 362 -9.37 5.20 -11.72
C LEU A 362 -9.50 5.10 -10.19
N ASP A 363 -8.63 5.77 -9.44
CA ASP A 363 -8.67 5.79 -7.97
C ASP A 363 -9.98 6.39 -7.42
N ILE A 364 -10.57 7.34 -8.15
CA ILE A 364 -11.84 8.01 -7.78
C ILE A 364 -13.01 7.63 -8.69
N VAL A 365 -12.91 6.55 -9.46
CA VAL A 365 -13.90 6.20 -10.50
C VAL A 365 -15.33 6.06 -9.96
N GLU A 366 -15.47 5.61 -8.71
CA GLU A 366 -16.77 5.51 -8.04
C GLU A 366 -17.44 6.86 -7.77
N GLN A 367 -16.65 7.93 -7.65
CA GLN A 367 -17.10 9.30 -7.44
C GLN A 367 -17.33 10.07 -8.75
N LEU A 368 -16.78 9.58 -9.87
CA LEU A 368 -16.95 10.18 -11.19
C LEU A 368 -18.30 9.81 -11.79
N SER A 369 -18.89 10.75 -12.53
CA SER A 369 -20.01 10.45 -13.42
C SER A 369 -19.58 9.40 -14.45
N GLU A 370 -20.51 8.60 -14.96
CA GLU A 370 -20.18 7.62 -16.00
C GLU A 370 -19.61 8.29 -17.25
N ASP A 371 -20.14 9.46 -17.61
CA ASP A 371 -19.69 10.21 -18.80
C ASP A 371 -18.27 10.78 -18.63
N ASP A 372 -17.92 11.27 -17.44
CA ASP A 372 -16.56 11.74 -17.15
C ASP A 372 -15.55 10.59 -17.15
N ALA A 373 -15.94 9.44 -16.58
CA ALA A 373 -15.11 8.24 -16.57
C ALA A 373 -14.89 7.69 -18.00
N ARG A 374 -15.95 7.64 -18.83
CA ARG A 374 -15.86 7.24 -20.25
C ARG A 374 -14.95 8.20 -21.02
N ARG A 375 -15.16 9.50 -20.86
CA ARG A 375 -14.32 10.52 -21.50
C ARG A 375 -12.85 10.36 -21.14
N MET A 376 -12.54 10.07 -19.88
CA MET A 376 -11.16 9.82 -19.46
C MET A 376 -10.61 8.52 -20.08
N ALA A 377 -11.41 7.46 -20.17
CA ALA A 377 -11.02 6.21 -20.82
C ALA A 377 -10.73 6.41 -22.33
N GLU A 378 -11.52 7.25 -23.01
CA GLU A 378 -11.30 7.65 -24.41
C GLU A 378 -10.01 8.47 -24.57
N ILE A 379 -9.77 9.46 -23.70
CA ILE A 379 -8.54 10.25 -23.70
C ILE A 379 -7.33 9.34 -23.50
N ALA A 380 -7.40 8.39 -22.56
CA ALA A 380 -6.34 7.41 -22.32
C ALA A 380 -6.07 6.54 -23.55
N PHE A 381 -7.12 6.06 -24.22
CA PHE A 381 -7.00 5.29 -25.46
C PHE A 381 -6.32 6.09 -26.57
N ALA A 382 -6.77 7.34 -26.80
CA ALA A 382 -6.25 8.20 -27.86
C ALA A 382 -4.76 8.54 -27.70
N HIS A 383 -4.25 8.57 -26.46
CA HIS A 383 -2.85 8.88 -26.15
C HIS A 383 -1.99 7.62 -25.91
N GLY A 384 -2.49 6.43 -26.22
CA GLY A 384 -1.74 5.18 -26.12
C GLY A 384 -1.58 4.63 -24.70
N ALA A 385 -2.31 5.16 -23.71
CA ALA A 385 -2.38 4.61 -22.36
C ALA A 385 -3.41 3.47 -22.29
N PHE A 386 -3.17 2.41 -23.06
CA PHE A 386 -4.14 1.35 -23.33
C PHE A 386 -4.51 0.52 -22.08
N ASP A 387 -3.56 0.10 -21.24
CA ASP A 387 -3.85 -0.56 -19.95
C ASP A 387 -4.82 0.27 -19.08
N TRP A 388 -4.53 1.57 -18.90
CA TRP A 388 -5.37 2.45 -18.10
C TRP A 388 -6.75 2.66 -18.70
N SER A 389 -6.83 2.78 -20.03
CA SER A 389 -8.11 2.84 -20.75
C SER A 389 -8.95 1.58 -20.52
N ALA A 390 -8.35 0.39 -20.64
CA ALA A 390 -9.01 -0.88 -20.40
C ALA A 390 -9.58 -0.96 -18.98
N ARG A 391 -8.75 -0.63 -17.98
CA ARG A 391 -9.14 -0.67 -16.57
C ARG A 391 -10.26 0.32 -16.22
N LEU A 392 -10.27 1.51 -16.82
CA LEU A 392 -11.36 2.47 -16.65
C LEU A 392 -12.66 1.94 -17.25
N TYR A 393 -12.64 1.45 -18.49
CA TYR A 393 -13.81 0.85 -19.12
C TYR A 393 -14.34 -0.37 -18.35
N GLU A 394 -13.46 -1.23 -17.82
CA GLU A 394 -13.88 -2.35 -16.97
C GLU A 394 -14.51 -1.90 -15.65
N ALA A 395 -14.01 -0.81 -15.05
CA ALA A 395 -14.61 -0.23 -13.86
C ALA A 395 -16.01 0.33 -14.15
N ILE A 396 -16.18 1.03 -15.28
CA ILE A 396 -17.47 1.56 -15.71
C ILE A 396 -18.44 0.42 -16.04
N PHE A 397 -17.99 -0.58 -16.79
CA PHE A 397 -18.81 -1.75 -17.14
C PHE A 397 -19.31 -2.50 -15.91
N ARG A 398 -18.48 -2.67 -14.88
CA ARG A 398 -18.91 -3.28 -13.61
C ARG A 398 -20.03 -2.51 -12.92
N ARG A 399 -20.11 -1.19 -13.13
CA ARG A 399 -21.14 -0.33 -12.53
C ARG A 399 -22.41 -0.23 -13.37
N ALA A 400 -22.26 0.01 -14.67
CA ALA A 400 -23.37 0.32 -15.58
C ALA A 400 -23.88 -0.90 -16.36
N GLY A 401 -23.04 -1.93 -16.52
CA GLY A 401 -23.37 -3.13 -17.30
C GLY A 401 -23.56 -2.90 -18.79
N GLN A 402 -23.16 -1.74 -19.33
CA GLN A 402 -23.38 -1.41 -20.74
C GLN A 402 -22.38 -2.16 -21.64
N SER A 403 -22.90 -2.77 -22.69
CA SER A 403 -22.10 -3.56 -23.63
C SER A 403 -21.00 -2.75 -24.33
N GLU A 404 -21.22 -1.46 -24.58
CA GLU A 404 -20.24 -0.55 -25.16
C GLU A 404 -19.01 -0.34 -24.26
N ASP A 405 -19.19 -0.33 -22.93
CA ASP A 405 -18.07 -0.17 -21.99
C ASP A 405 -17.18 -1.43 -22.02
N ALA A 406 -17.77 -2.63 -22.05
CA ALA A 406 -17.02 -3.88 -22.21
C ALA A 406 -16.32 -3.98 -23.57
N TYR A 407 -16.97 -3.50 -24.65
CA TYR A 407 -16.37 -3.41 -25.97
C TYR A 407 -15.18 -2.42 -25.99
N GLY A 408 -15.32 -1.27 -25.32
CA GLY A 408 -14.25 -0.30 -25.11
C GLY A 408 -13.04 -0.91 -24.39
N ALA A 409 -13.29 -1.67 -23.32
CA ALA A 409 -12.24 -2.41 -22.60
C ALA A 409 -11.52 -3.43 -23.48
N ALA A 410 -12.26 -4.19 -24.29
CA ALA A 410 -11.70 -5.18 -25.21
C ALA A 410 -10.77 -4.54 -26.25
N ARG A 411 -11.19 -3.40 -26.83
CA ARG A 411 -10.37 -2.62 -27.78
C ARG A 411 -9.07 -2.14 -27.15
N ALA A 412 -9.14 -1.60 -25.94
CA ALA A 412 -7.98 -1.12 -25.21
C ALA A 412 -7.03 -2.28 -24.86
N SER A 413 -7.54 -3.38 -24.32
CA SER A 413 -6.75 -4.58 -24.00
C SER A 413 -6.06 -5.18 -25.24
N ALA A 414 -6.74 -5.18 -26.40
CA ALA A 414 -6.15 -5.66 -27.64
C ALA A 414 -4.97 -4.78 -28.11
N LYS A 415 -5.11 -3.45 -28.02
CA LYS A 415 -4.02 -2.51 -28.35
C LYS A 415 -2.85 -2.56 -27.37
N ASP A 416 -3.11 -2.91 -26.11
CA ASP A 416 -2.07 -3.13 -25.09
C ASP A 416 -1.28 -4.44 -25.31
N GLY A 417 -1.77 -5.33 -26.18
CA GLY A 417 -1.16 -6.63 -26.48
C GLY A 417 -1.69 -7.79 -25.63
N ASN A 418 -2.64 -7.53 -24.73
CA ASN A 418 -3.33 -8.56 -23.95
C ASN A 418 -4.50 -9.15 -24.75
N LEU A 419 -4.17 -10.03 -25.70
CA LEU A 419 -5.13 -10.63 -26.64
C LEU A 419 -6.14 -11.58 -25.95
N GLU A 420 -5.68 -12.38 -24.98
CA GLU A 420 -6.55 -13.29 -24.25
C GLU A 420 -7.58 -12.53 -23.41
N GLY A 421 -7.13 -11.50 -22.67
CA GLY A 421 -8.01 -10.62 -21.90
C GLY A 421 -8.99 -9.87 -22.80
N ALA A 422 -8.54 -9.42 -23.97
CA ALA A 422 -9.39 -8.74 -24.93
C ALA A 422 -10.52 -9.64 -25.46
N LEU A 423 -10.24 -10.92 -25.74
CA LEU A 423 -11.26 -11.88 -26.17
C LEU A 423 -12.30 -12.13 -25.06
N GLU A 424 -11.86 -12.23 -23.81
CA GLU A 424 -12.75 -12.43 -22.68
C GLU A 424 -13.65 -11.20 -22.44
N LEU A 425 -13.08 -10.00 -22.52
CA LEU A 425 -13.84 -8.75 -22.43
C LEU A 425 -14.83 -8.61 -23.59
N LEU A 426 -14.46 -9.07 -24.78
CA LEU A 426 -15.35 -9.09 -25.94
C LEU A 426 -16.51 -10.08 -25.76
N ARG A 427 -16.28 -11.26 -25.16
CA ARG A 427 -17.37 -12.18 -24.80
C ARG A 427 -18.34 -11.54 -23.82
N ARG A 428 -17.81 -10.89 -22.77
CA ARG A 428 -18.62 -10.16 -21.79
C ARG A 428 -19.42 -9.02 -22.44
N ALA A 429 -18.86 -8.36 -23.46
CA ALA A 429 -19.60 -7.36 -24.23
C ALA A 429 -20.78 -7.98 -24.99
N VAL A 430 -20.59 -9.13 -25.64
CA VAL A 430 -21.65 -9.87 -26.34
C VAL A 430 -22.72 -10.36 -25.38
N GLU A 431 -22.33 -10.92 -24.24
CA GLU A 431 -23.24 -11.33 -23.17
C GLU A 431 -24.06 -10.16 -22.62
N ALA A 432 -23.47 -8.97 -22.58
CA ALA A 432 -24.14 -7.72 -22.20
C ALA A 432 -24.98 -7.10 -23.33
N GLY A 433 -25.02 -7.70 -24.53
CA GLY A 433 -25.87 -7.28 -25.65
C GLY A 433 -25.16 -6.59 -26.82
N PHE A 434 -23.83 -6.60 -26.89
CA PHE A 434 -23.10 -6.08 -28.05
C PHE A 434 -23.30 -7.00 -29.27
N SER A 435 -23.86 -6.48 -30.36
CA SER A 435 -24.19 -7.27 -31.55
C SER A 435 -23.64 -6.72 -32.88
N ASP A 436 -22.93 -5.59 -32.87
CA ASP A 436 -22.41 -4.93 -34.07
C ASP A 436 -21.15 -5.63 -34.62
N ARG A 437 -21.38 -6.73 -35.33
CA ARG A 437 -20.34 -7.56 -35.97
C ARG A 437 -19.54 -6.78 -37.01
N ALA A 438 -20.20 -5.93 -37.81
CA ALA A 438 -19.53 -5.16 -38.85
C ALA A 438 -18.51 -4.18 -38.24
N ARG A 439 -18.90 -3.49 -37.16
CA ARG A 439 -18.00 -2.62 -36.40
C ARG A 439 -16.82 -3.38 -35.84
N ALA A 440 -17.05 -4.49 -35.14
CA ALA A 440 -15.96 -5.28 -34.54
C ALA A 440 -14.94 -5.80 -35.56
N TRP A 441 -15.40 -6.28 -36.73
CA TRP A 441 -14.51 -6.77 -37.78
C TRP A 441 -13.75 -5.65 -38.51
N SER A 442 -14.33 -4.45 -38.61
CA SER A 442 -13.68 -3.28 -39.21
C SER A 442 -12.76 -2.51 -38.26
N ASP A 443 -12.88 -2.70 -36.94
CA ASP A 443 -12.14 -1.96 -35.93
C ASP A 443 -10.64 -2.29 -35.94
N THR A 444 -9.80 -1.27 -36.19
CA THR A 444 -8.34 -1.42 -36.22
C THR A 444 -7.76 -1.72 -34.83
N ALA A 445 -8.50 -1.47 -33.75
CA ALA A 445 -8.10 -1.86 -32.40
C ALA A 445 -8.12 -3.38 -32.20
N LEU A 446 -9.02 -4.09 -32.89
CA LEU A 446 -9.19 -5.54 -32.77
C LEU A 446 -8.49 -6.32 -33.87
N GLU A 447 -7.68 -5.65 -34.70
CA GLU A 447 -7.00 -6.28 -35.85
C GLU A 447 -6.15 -7.48 -35.42
N ALA A 448 -5.46 -7.39 -34.28
CA ALA A 448 -4.64 -8.48 -33.73
C ALA A 448 -5.45 -9.70 -33.28
N LEU A 449 -6.78 -9.58 -33.10
CA LEU A 449 -7.67 -10.67 -32.73
C LEU A 449 -8.30 -11.38 -33.93
N ARG A 450 -8.17 -10.81 -35.14
CA ARG A 450 -8.78 -11.37 -36.36
C ARG A 450 -8.26 -12.77 -36.64
N GLY A 451 -9.16 -13.65 -37.07
CA GLY A 451 -8.90 -15.09 -37.25
C GLY A 451 -9.77 -15.91 -36.31
N SER A 452 -9.26 -17.06 -35.85
CA SER A 452 -10.01 -18.00 -35.01
C SER A 452 -10.46 -17.43 -33.67
N GLY A 453 -9.72 -16.47 -33.10
CA GLY A 453 -10.07 -15.81 -31.84
C GLY A 453 -11.33 -14.96 -31.93
N LEU A 454 -11.32 -13.94 -32.79
CA LEU A 454 -12.48 -13.05 -32.99
C LEU A 454 -13.68 -13.82 -33.55
N GLU A 455 -13.47 -14.74 -34.49
CA GLU A 455 -14.54 -15.52 -35.12
C GLU A 455 -15.27 -16.44 -34.12
N ALA A 456 -14.59 -16.92 -33.08
CA ALA A 456 -15.20 -17.71 -32.00
C ALA A 456 -16.14 -16.89 -31.10
N VAL A 457 -15.99 -15.57 -31.05
CA VAL A 457 -16.79 -14.67 -30.20
C VAL A 457 -17.85 -13.92 -31.02
N LEU A 458 -17.45 -13.40 -32.18
CA LEU A 458 -18.29 -12.68 -33.14
C LEU A 458 -18.05 -13.27 -34.54
N PRO A 459 -18.95 -14.16 -35.02
CA PRO A 459 -18.85 -14.72 -36.36
C PRO A 459 -18.78 -13.62 -37.41
N ARG A 460 -18.12 -13.90 -38.54
CA ARG A 460 -18.03 -12.94 -39.65
C ARG A 460 -19.45 -12.44 -40.05
N PRO A 461 -19.60 -11.13 -40.30
CA PRO A 461 -20.89 -10.52 -40.61
C PRO A 461 -21.53 -11.07 -41.88
#